data_AF-A0A1G6CUF6-F1
#
_entry.id   AF-A0A1G6CUF6-F1
#
_cell.length_a   1.000
_cell.length_b   1.000
_cell.length_c   1.000
_cell.angle_alpha   90.00
_cell.angle_beta   90.00
_cell.angle_gamma   90.00
#
_symmetry.space_group_name_H-M   'P 1'
#
loop_
_entity.id
_entity.type
_entity.pdbx_description
1 polymer ?
#
loop_
_entity_poly.entity_id
_entity_poly.type
_entity_poly.pdbx_seq_one_letter_code
_entity_poly.pdbx_strand_id
1 'polypeptide(L)'
;MPIGIEDYKKLIEGNYYFIDKTDFIMSLIDGHSDVTLITRPRRFGKTLTMSMLKYFYDNDNVAENRKLFEKCHIGQSDNKKYMAEQGKYPVLFLTFKDIKADTCDSMKKQFAMIISDIYGRNRDIMDVLADDEKEYYNKVLRYELSDEELRFSLKRMTEYLYKYYKEKVVILIDEYDTPIQSAYNAEVKYHHEATDFVKGLLGAVLKTNDRMNFAILTGVLRIAKESIFSDLNNLDVCSVLSDKYSDVFGFGENDIDKILLDYGLIEKKDEVVEWYDGYRFGTENIYNPWSVIKYIDNRCKVQAYWTNTGSHSILSGSLGRDGFTTETSMEKLLNGDSVSAWIDEGIIYDEIGQNSNRLFTMLLSTGYLTSSEIGNKDQDEYQLRIPNKEIVSIFRREVLERMSGSRSSEIENALIEKLLKGDAAELETALSDFILNYVSYFDAGTEGFYHGMMLGILAMVFDTHRVESNKESGYGRFDIALYPKKTNDIAVLLEFKSSGSEKELEKDAQEALNQIDEKKYDTELKKVKAGKIHKYGISFYGKIIRVR
;
A
#
# COMPACT_ATOMS: atom_id res chain seq x y z
N MET A 1 -2.97 -15.49 15.60
CA MET A 1 -1.92 -14.52 15.96
C MET A 1 -2.55 -13.32 16.65
N PRO A 2 -1.93 -12.78 17.70
CA PRO A 2 -2.41 -11.57 18.38
C PRO A 2 -2.18 -10.33 17.50
N ILE A 3 -3.13 -9.40 17.56
CA ILE A 3 -3.06 -8.14 16.83
C ILE A 3 -1.95 -7.28 17.42
N GLY A 4 -1.01 -6.83 16.57
CA GLY A 4 0.00 -5.84 16.94
C GLY A 4 1.22 -6.37 17.70
N ILE A 5 1.41 -7.69 17.80
CA ILE A 5 2.69 -8.24 18.26
C ILE A 5 3.66 -8.32 17.08
N GLU A 6 4.70 -7.50 17.16
CA GLU A 6 5.77 -7.39 16.15
C GLU A 6 7.09 -8.04 16.62
N ASP A 7 7.15 -8.54 17.86
CA ASP A 7 8.32 -9.22 18.43
C ASP A 7 8.14 -10.74 18.43
N TYR A 8 9.08 -11.44 17.79
CA TYR A 8 9.00 -12.89 17.60
C TYR A 8 9.14 -13.68 18.91
N LYS A 9 10.08 -13.29 19.79
CA LYS A 9 10.28 -13.93 21.10
C LYS A 9 9.00 -13.86 21.94
N LYS A 10 8.40 -12.68 22.07
CA LYS A 10 7.13 -12.46 22.77
C LYS A 10 6.00 -13.31 22.19
N LEU A 11 5.97 -13.48 20.86
CA LEU A 11 4.97 -14.28 20.19
C LEU A 11 5.10 -15.76 20.55
N ILE A 12 6.31 -16.32 20.52
CA ILE A 12 6.57 -17.73 20.85
C ILE A 12 6.42 -18.00 22.35
N GLU A 13 7.04 -17.20 23.21
CA GLU A 13 6.98 -17.38 24.67
C GLU A 13 5.57 -17.16 25.24
N GLY A 14 4.78 -16.31 24.59
CA GLY A 14 3.37 -16.09 24.92
C GLY A 14 2.44 -17.22 24.50
N ASN A 15 2.95 -18.28 23.86
CA ASN A 15 2.16 -19.39 23.29
C ASN A 15 1.03 -18.90 22.38
N TYR A 16 1.29 -17.84 21.63
CA TYR A 16 0.33 -17.30 20.69
C TYR A 16 0.26 -18.18 19.44
N TYR A 17 -0.92 -18.24 18.81
CA TYR A 17 -1.07 -18.88 17.51
C TYR A 17 -0.13 -18.22 16.48
N PHE A 18 0.67 -19.02 15.78
CA PHE A 18 1.74 -18.61 14.87
C PHE A 18 1.72 -19.46 13.60
N ILE A 19 1.96 -18.83 12.46
CA ILE A 19 2.26 -19.50 11.19
C ILE A 19 3.76 -19.44 11.00
N ASP A 20 4.35 -20.62 10.88
CA ASP A 20 5.79 -20.78 10.80
C ASP A 20 6.32 -20.36 9.43
N LYS A 21 7.20 -19.35 9.44
CA LYS A 21 7.91 -18.82 8.26
C LYS A 21 9.42 -18.94 8.41
N THR A 22 9.90 -19.84 9.27
CA THR A 22 11.34 -20.04 9.53
C THR A 22 12.10 -20.64 8.34
N ASP A 23 11.38 -21.17 7.34
CA ASP A 23 11.96 -21.59 6.06
C ASP A 23 12.70 -20.44 5.34
N PHE A 24 12.28 -19.18 5.59
CA PHE A 24 13.00 -18.02 5.08
C PHE A 24 14.47 -17.98 5.54
N ILE A 25 14.75 -18.38 6.79
CA ILE A 25 16.11 -18.42 7.32
C ILE A 25 16.93 -19.47 6.56
N MET A 26 16.33 -20.62 6.21
CA MET A 26 17.01 -21.62 5.38
C MET A 26 17.36 -21.04 4.01
N SER A 27 16.43 -20.33 3.37
CA SER A 27 16.67 -19.69 2.08
C SER A 27 17.79 -18.66 2.13
N LEU A 28 17.89 -17.89 3.23
CA LEU A 28 19.00 -16.96 3.45
C LEU A 28 20.32 -17.71 3.56
N ILE A 29 20.41 -18.74 4.40
CA ILE A 29 21.62 -19.56 4.59
C ILE A 29 22.08 -20.20 3.27
N ASP A 30 21.14 -20.56 2.41
CA ASP A 30 21.44 -21.23 1.14
C ASP A 30 21.88 -20.29 0.01
N GLY A 31 21.56 -18.99 0.07
CA GLY A 31 21.88 -18.09 -1.04
C GLY A 31 21.48 -16.63 -0.89
N HIS A 32 21.74 -16.00 0.28
CA HIS A 32 21.58 -14.56 0.42
C HIS A 32 22.62 -13.79 -0.43
N SER A 33 22.24 -12.57 -0.83
CA SER A 33 23.17 -11.58 -1.39
C SER A 33 23.82 -10.78 -0.25
N ASP A 34 24.89 -10.02 -0.51
CA ASP A 34 25.53 -9.17 0.51
C ASP A 34 24.55 -8.16 1.11
N VAL A 35 23.71 -7.56 0.25
CA VAL A 35 22.64 -6.65 0.66
C VAL A 35 21.37 -7.04 -0.08
N THR A 36 20.31 -7.34 0.66
CA THR A 36 19.00 -7.66 0.10
C THR A 36 17.97 -6.64 0.59
N LEU A 37 17.25 -6.00 -0.33
CA LEU A 37 16.07 -5.19 -0.04
C LEU A 37 14.82 -5.98 -0.41
N ILE A 38 13.94 -6.23 0.57
CA ILE A 38 12.65 -6.88 0.33
C ILE A 38 11.53 -5.87 0.56
N THR A 39 10.82 -5.48 -0.51
CA THR A 39 9.71 -4.52 -0.42
C THR A 39 8.37 -5.23 -0.44
N ARG A 40 7.50 -4.92 0.52
CA ARG A 40 6.11 -5.40 0.54
C ARG A 40 5.19 -4.31 1.07
N PRO A 41 3.89 -4.36 0.75
CA PRO A 41 2.92 -3.44 1.32
C PRO A 41 2.90 -3.48 2.86
N ARG A 42 2.30 -2.46 3.47
CA ARG A 42 2.17 -2.38 4.93
C ARG A 42 1.28 -3.51 5.46
N ARG A 43 1.55 -3.91 6.71
CA ARG A 43 0.81 -4.97 7.44
C ARG A 43 0.98 -6.41 6.90
N PHE A 44 2.03 -6.68 6.11
CA PHE A 44 2.39 -8.03 5.65
C PHE A 44 3.37 -8.81 6.56
N GLY A 45 3.59 -8.35 7.80
CA GLY A 45 4.42 -9.07 8.77
C GLY A 45 5.93 -8.84 8.68
N LYS A 46 6.36 -7.75 8.01
CA LYS A 46 7.78 -7.39 7.84
C LYS A 46 8.55 -7.33 9.16
N THR A 47 8.10 -6.49 10.10
CA THR A 47 8.76 -6.30 11.41
C THR A 47 8.87 -7.59 12.22
N LEU A 48 7.83 -8.43 12.23
CA LEU A 48 7.85 -9.72 12.92
C LEU A 48 8.93 -10.65 12.36
N THR A 49 9.06 -10.69 11.04
CA THR A 49 10.07 -11.49 10.35
C THR A 49 11.48 -10.94 10.62
N MET A 50 11.66 -9.62 10.63
CA MET A 50 12.94 -9.00 10.98
C MET A 50 13.34 -9.30 12.43
N SER A 51 12.38 -9.28 13.35
CA SER A 51 12.56 -9.72 14.74
C SER A 51 12.94 -11.21 14.84
N MET A 52 12.31 -12.07 14.04
CA MET A 52 12.67 -13.49 13.93
C MET A 52 14.11 -13.68 13.47
N LEU A 53 14.53 -13.01 12.40
CA LEU A 53 15.93 -13.04 11.94
C LEU A 53 16.89 -12.57 13.02
N LYS A 54 16.53 -11.50 13.73
CA LYS A 54 17.33 -10.98 14.84
C LYS A 54 17.55 -12.07 15.88
N TYR A 55 16.49 -12.67 16.45
CA TYR A 55 16.67 -13.72 17.45
C TYR A 55 17.39 -14.97 16.93
N PHE A 56 17.28 -15.29 15.64
CA PHE A 56 17.97 -16.46 15.08
C PHE A 56 19.49 -16.26 15.06
N TYR A 57 19.97 -15.15 14.50
CA TYR A 57 21.39 -14.93 14.29
C TYR A 57 22.13 -14.35 15.51
N ASP A 58 21.42 -13.62 16.37
CA ASP A 58 21.98 -12.86 17.51
C ASP A 58 22.78 -13.75 18.46
N ASN A 59 24.06 -13.39 18.63
CA ASN A 59 25.03 -14.09 19.46
C ASN A 59 24.90 -13.75 20.95
N ASP A 60 23.98 -12.86 21.32
CA ASP A 60 23.56 -12.68 22.70
C ASP A 60 22.43 -13.65 23.06
N ASN A 61 22.43 -14.14 24.32
CA ASN A 61 21.41 -15.05 24.85
C ASN A 61 21.20 -16.32 23.99
N VAL A 62 22.25 -16.84 23.37
CA VAL A 62 22.21 -17.95 22.38
C VAL A 62 21.32 -19.12 22.82
N ALA A 63 21.51 -19.61 24.04
CA ALA A 63 20.78 -20.78 24.55
C ALA A 63 19.28 -20.50 24.76
N GLU A 64 18.90 -19.26 25.08
CA GLU A 64 17.50 -18.86 25.22
C GLU A 64 16.86 -18.69 23.84
N ASN A 65 17.55 -17.99 22.94
CA ASN A 65 17.09 -17.76 21.58
C ASN A 65 16.93 -19.06 20.80
N ARG A 66 17.82 -20.04 21.01
CA ARG A 66 17.74 -21.36 20.37
C ARG A 66 16.40 -22.07 20.62
N LYS A 67 15.86 -21.94 21.83
CA LYS A 67 14.58 -22.57 22.23
C LYS A 67 13.39 -22.05 21.44
N LEU A 68 13.47 -20.82 20.94
CA LEU A 68 12.40 -20.20 20.14
C LEU A 68 12.16 -20.94 18.83
N PHE A 69 13.18 -21.62 18.30
CA PHE A 69 13.16 -22.27 17.00
C PHE A 69 13.01 -23.79 17.06
N GLU A 70 13.12 -24.40 18.25
CA GLU A 70 13.15 -25.87 18.40
C GLU A 70 11.93 -26.57 17.80
N LYS A 71 10.75 -25.98 17.91
CA LYS A 71 9.49 -26.54 17.38
C LYS A 71 9.14 -26.05 15.98
N CYS A 72 9.94 -25.15 15.42
CA CYS A 72 9.72 -24.59 14.10
C CYS A 72 10.30 -25.47 13.00
N HIS A 73 9.90 -25.25 11.75
CA HIS A 73 10.41 -25.96 10.58
C HIS A 73 11.94 -25.96 10.53
N ILE A 74 12.58 -24.81 10.83
CA ILE A 74 14.05 -24.75 10.91
C ILE A 74 14.66 -25.63 11.99
N GLY A 75 14.04 -25.70 13.18
CA GLY A 75 14.52 -26.55 14.27
C GLY A 75 14.27 -28.04 14.04
N GLN A 76 13.25 -28.37 13.26
CA GLN A 76 12.85 -29.74 12.89
C GLN A 76 13.51 -30.23 11.59
N SER A 77 14.27 -29.38 10.90
CA SER A 77 14.94 -29.76 9.66
C SER A 77 15.99 -30.85 9.88
N ASP A 78 15.98 -31.87 9.02
CA ASP A 78 17.00 -32.93 9.03
C ASP A 78 18.41 -32.40 8.72
N ASN A 79 18.50 -31.25 8.03
CA ASN A 79 19.77 -30.67 7.66
C ASN A 79 20.32 -29.78 8.78
N LYS A 80 21.23 -30.35 9.57
CA LYS A 80 21.87 -29.70 10.72
C LYS A 80 22.64 -28.41 10.37
N LYS A 81 22.93 -28.13 9.09
CA LYS A 81 23.59 -26.88 8.69
C LYS A 81 22.79 -25.64 9.10
N TYR A 82 21.46 -25.72 9.09
CA TYR A 82 20.60 -24.57 9.37
C TYR A 82 20.70 -24.15 10.85
N MET A 83 20.42 -25.05 11.78
CA MET A 83 20.53 -24.78 13.23
C MET A 83 21.97 -24.63 13.72
N ALA A 84 22.98 -24.88 12.86
CA ALA A 84 24.37 -24.56 13.15
C ALA A 84 24.65 -23.06 12.99
N GLU A 85 23.87 -22.31 12.22
CA GLU A 85 24.01 -20.85 12.05
C GLU A 85 23.39 -20.03 13.18
N GLN A 86 22.56 -20.66 14.02
CA GLN A 86 21.86 -19.99 15.10
C GLN A 86 22.85 -19.44 16.15
N GLY A 87 22.72 -18.15 16.46
CA GLY A 87 23.50 -17.46 17.48
C GLY A 87 24.98 -17.23 17.17
N LYS A 88 25.36 -17.25 15.89
CA LYS A 88 26.77 -17.07 15.47
C LYS A 88 27.22 -15.62 15.36
N TYR A 89 26.31 -14.68 15.10
CA TYR A 89 26.68 -13.36 14.61
C TYR A 89 26.25 -12.25 15.56
N PRO A 90 27.08 -11.21 15.77
CA PRO A 90 26.55 -9.96 16.29
C PRO A 90 25.52 -9.39 15.31
N VAL A 91 24.34 -9.02 15.81
CA VAL A 91 23.23 -8.49 15.01
C VAL A 91 23.00 -7.02 15.31
N LEU A 92 23.08 -6.18 14.28
CA LEU A 92 22.69 -4.78 14.33
C LEU A 92 21.27 -4.65 13.77
N PHE A 93 20.26 -4.61 14.64
CA PHE A 93 18.86 -4.44 14.24
C PHE A 93 18.38 -3.01 14.49
N LEU A 94 17.94 -2.33 13.43
CA LEU A 94 17.37 -0.99 13.45
C LEU A 94 15.98 -0.99 12.84
N THR A 95 15.13 -0.10 13.33
CA THR A 95 13.86 0.25 12.68
C THR A 95 13.78 1.76 12.51
N PHE A 96 13.41 2.21 11.30
CA PHE A 96 13.21 3.63 11.01
C PHE A 96 11.72 4.03 11.06
N LYS A 97 10.85 3.13 11.53
CA LYS A 97 9.40 3.32 11.71
C LYS A 97 9.02 4.61 12.44
N ASP A 98 9.81 4.98 13.43
CA ASP A 98 9.54 6.13 14.29
C ASP A 98 10.22 7.42 13.81
N ILE A 99 10.98 7.36 12.71
CA ILE A 99 11.62 8.55 12.12
C ILE A 99 10.60 9.34 11.31
N LYS A 100 9.81 10.14 12.03
CA LYS A 100 8.78 11.02 11.48
C LYS A 100 9.05 12.44 11.92
N ALA A 101 9.48 13.26 10.98
CA ALA A 101 9.94 14.62 11.25
C ALA A 101 9.36 15.59 10.22
N ASP A 102 9.25 16.85 10.64
CA ASP A 102 8.82 17.96 9.78
C ASP A 102 10.00 18.74 9.20
N THR A 103 11.23 18.46 9.66
CA THR A 103 12.47 19.09 9.17
C THR A 103 13.63 18.08 9.12
N CYS A 104 14.60 18.35 8.25
CA CYS A 104 15.80 17.53 8.11
C CYS A 104 16.60 17.44 9.42
N ASP A 105 16.72 18.54 10.18
CA ASP A 105 17.44 18.54 11.47
C ASP A 105 16.73 17.70 12.54
N SER A 106 15.40 17.73 12.59
CA SER A 106 14.62 16.88 13.48
C SER A 106 14.79 15.40 13.11
N MET A 107 14.79 15.07 11.81
CA MET A 107 15.07 13.73 11.32
C MET A 107 16.45 13.24 11.76
N LYS A 108 17.51 14.05 11.58
CA LYS A 108 18.88 13.72 11.99
C LYS A 108 18.99 13.48 13.50
N LYS A 109 18.29 14.28 14.32
CA LYS A 109 18.23 14.07 15.77
C LYS A 109 17.58 12.72 16.13
N GLN A 110 16.51 12.33 15.45
CA GLN A 110 15.88 11.02 15.65
C GLN A 110 16.80 9.86 15.24
N PHE A 111 17.57 10.01 14.15
CA PHE A 111 18.65 9.08 13.82
C PHE A 111 19.70 8.98 14.94
N ALA A 112 20.16 10.12 15.47
CA ALA A 112 21.11 10.15 16.58
C ALA A 112 20.57 9.45 17.84
N MET A 113 19.27 9.55 18.11
CA MET A 113 18.58 8.82 19.20
C MET A 113 18.64 7.31 18.99
N ILE A 114 18.25 6.82 17.82
CA ILE A 114 18.28 5.38 17.49
C ILE A 114 19.71 4.84 17.54
N ILE A 115 20.68 5.58 17.02
CA ILE A 115 22.09 5.17 17.01
C ILE A 115 22.67 5.17 18.42
N SER A 116 22.36 6.18 19.24
CA SER A 116 22.77 6.22 20.65
C SER A 116 22.22 5.05 21.43
N ASP A 117 20.97 4.63 21.20
CA ASP A 117 20.39 3.45 21.86
C ASP A 117 21.14 2.16 21.51
N ILE A 118 21.59 2.02 20.25
CA ILE A 118 22.39 0.87 19.80
C ILE A 118 23.73 0.85 20.54
N TYR A 119 24.43 1.98 20.59
CA TYR A 119 25.65 2.11 21.37
C TYR A 119 25.35 1.82 22.85
N GLY A 120 24.30 2.41 23.42
CA GLY A 120 23.91 2.21 24.82
C GLY A 120 23.68 0.75 25.22
N ARG A 121 23.12 -0.07 24.32
CA ARG A 121 22.91 -1.51 24.55
C ARG A 121 24.19 -2.35 24.45
N ASN A 122 25.22 -1.83 23.81
CA ASN A 122 26.48 -2.52 23.55
C ASN A 122 27.64 -1.93 24.36
N ARG A 123 27.38 -1.38 25.55
CA ARG A 123 28.40 -0.70 26.37
C ARG A 123 29.58 -1.60 26.72
N ASP A 124 29.35 -2.89 26.87
CA ASP A 124 30.37 -3.87 27.25
C ASP A 124 31.50 -3.97 26.21
N ILE A 125 31.26 -3.56 24.96
CA ILE A 125 32.31 -3.55 23.94
C ILE A 125 33.33 -2.43 24.17
N MET A 126 33.03 -1.42 24.99
CA MET A 126 33.97 -0.32 25.27
C MET A 126 35.28 -0.83 25.90
N ASP A 127 35.26 -1.97 26.58
CA ASP A 127 36.43 -2.54 27.26
C ASP A 127 37.59 -2.87 26.30
N VAL A 128 37.28 -3.16 25.03
CA VAL A 128 38.28 -3.51 24.00
C VAL A 128 38.64 -2.34 23.08
N LEU A 129 38.07 -1.17 23.30
CA LEU A 129 38.28 0.02 22.47
C LEU A 129 39.47 0.86 22.95
N ALA A 130 40.15 1.51 22.01
CA ALA A 130 41.17 2.51 22.31
C ALA A 130 40.55 3.81 22.89
N ASP A 131 41.36 4.68 23.48
CA ASP A 131 40.87 5.87 24.19
C ASP A 131 40.15 6.87 23.26
N ASP A 132 40.63 7.04 22.03
CA ASP A 132 39.99 7.87 21.00
C ASP A 132 38.66 7.27 20.53
N GLU A 133 38.57 5.95 20.43
CA GLU A 133 37.33 5.25 20.09
C GLU A 133 36.30 5.36 21.22
N LYS A 134 36.74 5.28 22.48
CA LYS A 134 35.90 5.54 23.65
C LYS A 134 35.42 6.99 23.68
N GLU A 135 36.24 7.96 23.29
CA GLU A 135 35.80 9.35 23.17
C GLU A 135 34.68 9.48 22.12
N TYR A 136 34.88 8.92 20.93
CA TYR A 136 33.84 8.90 19.89
C TYR A 136 32.56 8.20 20.38
N TYR A 137 32.69 7.05 21.04
CA TYR A 137 31.57 6.32 21.62
C TYR A 137 30.77 7.19 22.59
N ASN A 138 31.46 7.93 23.47
CA ASN A 138 30.82 8.84 24.42
C ASN A 138 30.13 10.02 23.71
N LYS A 139 30.68 10.55 22.61
CA LYS A 139 30.00 11.58 21.79
C LYS A 139 28.69 11.05 21.21
N VAL A 140 28.66 9.80 20.75
CA VAL A 140 27.43 9.15 20.26
C VAL A 140 26.38 9.12 21.38
N LEU A 141 26.74 8.64 22.57
CA LEU A 141 25.85 8.55 23.73
C LEU A 141 25.29 9.90 24.19
N ARG A 142 26.01 11.00 23.92
CA ARG A 142 25.63 12.37 24.30
C ARG A 142 24.92 13.16 23.19
N TYR A 143 24.73 12.55 22.00
CA TYR A 143 24.18 13.23 20.82
C TYR A 143 25.04 14.40 20.32
N GLU A 144 26.37 14.29 20.48
CA GLU A 144 27.34 15.35 20.16
C GLU A 144 28.03 15.16 18.79
N LEU A 145 27.54 14.22 17.98
CA LEU A 145 28.08 13.97 16.64
C LEU A 145 27.72 15.08 15.67
N SER A 146 28.67 15.46 14.83
CA SER A 146 28.39 16.19 13.59
C SER A 146 27.58 15.34 12.60
N ASP A 147 26.95 15.98 11.61
CA ASP A 147 26.19 15.29 10.56
C ASP A 147 27.03 14.24 9.81
N GLU A 148 28.31 14.53 9.58
CA GLU A 148 29.23 13.60 8.92
C GLU A 148 29.60 12.44 9.83
N GLU A 149 29.93 12.71 11.10
CA GLU A 149 30.18 11.64 12.07
C GLU A 149 28.96 10.74 12.27
N LEU A 150 27.76 11.30 12.25
CA LEU A 150 26.51 10.56 12.35
C LEU A 150 26.32 9.61 11.17
N ARG A 151 26.63 10.03 9.93
CA ARG A 151 26.59 9.17 8.73
C ARG A 151 27.52 7.95 8.82
N PHE A 152 28.66 8.08 9.50
CA PHE A 152 29.63 6.98 9.65
C PHE A 152 29.45 6.14 10.93
N SER A 153 28.56 6.56 11.83
CA SER A 153 28.40 5.92 13.14
C SER A 153 28.04 4.44 13.07
N LEU A 154 27.12 4.02 12.19
CA LEU A 154 26.75 2.61 12.03
C LEU A 154 27.92 1.77 11.52
N LYS A 155 28.72 2.30 10.58
CA LYS A 155 29.94 1.64 10.10
C LYS A 155 30.92 1.44 11.27
N ARG A 156 31.19 2.48 12.06
CA ARG A 156 32.06 2.38 13.24
C ARG A 156 31.54 1.37 14.25
N MET A 157 30.23 1.33 14.47
CA MET A 157 29.62 0.32 15.34
C MET A 157 29.93 -1.10 14.87
N THR A 158 29.87 -1.38 13.56
CA THR A 158 30.24 -2.71 13.03
C THR A 158 31.72 -3.04 13.23
N GLU A 159 32.61 -2.05 13.18
CA GLU A 159 34.03 -2.22 13.49
C GLU A 159 34.25 -2.56 14.98
N TYR A 160 33.52 -1.90 15.88
CA TYR A 160 33.60 -2.14 17.32
C TYR A 160 33.05 -3.52 17.70
N LEU A 161 31.92 -3.93 17.11
CA LEU A 161 31.37 -5.28 17.28
C LEU A 161 32.36 -6.35 16.79
N TYR A 162 32.95 -6.16 15.62
CA TYR A 162 33.96 -7.08 15.10
C TYR A 162 35.20 -7.15 15.99
N LYS A 163 35.64 -6.02 16.56
CA LYS A 163 36.77 -6.00 17.51
C LYS A 163 36.50 -6.84 18.75
N TYR A 164 35.28 -6.77 19.28
CA TYR A 164 34.87 -7.50 20.47
C TYR A 164 34.60 -8.98 20.20
N TYR A 165 33.71 -9.28 19.26
CA TYR A 165 33.23 -10.63 18.98
C TYR A 165 34.12 -11.45 18.04
N LYS A 166 35.01 -10.79 17.28
CA LYS A 166 35.82 -11.39 16.19
C LYS A 166 34.99 -12.05 15.09
N GLU A 167 33.73 -11.65 14.95
CA GLU A 167 32.79 -12.15 13.95
C GLU A 167 32.20 -11.00 13.14
N LYS A 168 31.86 -11.30 11.88
CA LYS A 168 31.19 -10.34 11.00
C LYS A 168 29.75 -10.09 11.44
N VAL A 169 29.26 -8.88 11.22
CA VAL A 169 27.98 -8.37 11.71
C VAL A 169 26.87 -8.61 10.70
N VAL A 170 25.74 -9.15 11.15
CA VAL A 170 24.49 -9.18 10.37
C VAL A 170 23.72 -7.88 10.61
N ILE A 171 23.30 -7.21 9.54
CA ILE A 171 22.61 -5.92 9.62
C ILE A 171 21.16 -6.08 9.20
N LEU A 172 20.24 -5.66 10.05
CA LEU A 172 18.80 -5.74 9.80
C LEU A 172 18.21 -4.33 9.90
N ILE A 173 17.60 -3.83 8.84
CA ILE A 173 17.01 -2.48 8.81
C ILE A 173 15.55 -2.58 8.40
N ASP A 174 14.65 -2.32 9.34
CA ASP A 174 13.22 -2.30 9.09
C ASP A 174 12.68 -0.90 8.78
N GLU A 175 11.71 -0.84 7.88
CA GLU A 175 11.06 0.37 7.38
C GLU A 175 12.04 1.46 6.89
N TYR A 176 13.04 1.07 6.10
CA TYR A 176 14.14 1.95 5.65
C TYR A 176 13.66 3.24 4.93
N ASP A 177 12.49 3.19 4.29
CA ASP A 177 11.88 4.22 3.47
C ASP A 177 11.01 5.21 4.26
N THR A 178 10.69 4.92 5.52
CA THR A 178 9.84 5.78 6.39
C THR A 178 10.36 7.21 6.55
N PRO A 179 11.66 7.49 6.78
CA PRO A 179 12.17 8.86 6.90
C PRO A 179 11.89 9.71 5.66
N ILE A 180 12.06 9.12 4.48
CA ILE A 180 11.90 9.81 3.19
C ILE A 180 10.41 10.00 2.88
N GLN A 181 9.58 8.99 3.18
CA GLN A 181 8.12 9.13 3.12
C GLN A 181 7.64 10.28 4.01
N SER A 182 8.13 10.36 5.25
CA SER A 182 7.79 11.45 6.18
C SER A 182 8.20 12.80 5.61
N ALA A 183 9.41 12.91 5.05
CA ALA A 183 9.93 14.14 4.47
C ALA A 183 9.16 14.62 3.24
N TYR A 184 8.62 13.69 2.44
CA TYR A 184 7.78 14.01 1.28
C TYR A 184 6.38 14.49 1.69
N ASN A 185 5.86 13.96 2.79
CA ASN A 185 4.54 14.27 3.32
C ASN A 185 4.51 15.52 4.22
N ALA A 186 5.66 16.06 4.60
CA ALA A 186 5.76 17.27 5.41
C ALA A 186 5.20 18.50 4.65
N GLU A 187 4.67 19.47 5.41
CA GLU A 187 4.15 20.74 4.84
C GLU A 187 5.22 21.46 4.01
N VAL A 188 6.44 21.54 4.58
CA VAL A 188 7.64 21.99 3.88
C VAL A 188 8.44 20.75 3.50
N LYS A 189 8.42 20.39 2.22
CA LYS A 189 9.11 19.20 1.72
C LYS A 189 10.62 19.35 1.85
N TYR A 190 11.25 18.36 2.48
CA TYR A 190 12.71 18.25 2.61
C TYR A 190 13.22 16.88 2.17
N HIS A 191 12.45 16.18 1.33
CA HIS A 191 12.74 14.79 0.92
C HIS A 191 14.06 14.63 0.17
N HIS A 192 14.55 15.66 -0.54
CA HIS A 192 15.89 15.63 -1.14
C HIS A 192 16.99 15.54 -0.09
N GLU A 193 16.99 16.44 0.89
CA GLU A 193 17.96 16.47 1.98
C GLU A 193 17.89 15.18 2.83
N ALA A 194 16.67 14.69 3.06
CA ALA A 194 16.45 13.42 3.74
C ALA A 194 17.04 12.24 2.95
N THR A 195 16.80 12.19 1.64
CA THR A 195 17.35 11.17 0.74
C THR A 195 18.87 11.21 0.75
N ASP A 196 19.48 12.39 0.65
CA ASP A 196 20.94 12.55 0.66
C ASP A 196 21.56 12.11 1.99
N PHE A 197 20.90 12.40 3.11
CA PHE A 197 21.36 11.95 4.42
C PHE A 197 21.28 10.43 4.57
N VAL A 198 20.11 9.84 4.27
CA VAL A 198 19.89 8.39 4.34
C VAL A 198 20.81 7.63 3.38
N LYS A 199 21.02 8.15 2.17
CA LYS A 199 22.01 7.66 1.20
C LYS A 199 23.42 7.62 1.80
N GLY A 200 23.86 8.69 2.44
CA GLY A 200 25.18 8.74 3.08
C GLY A 200 25.32 7.74 4.22
N LEU A 201 24.31 7.66 5.10
CA LEU A 201 24.29 6.74 6.24
C LEU A 201 24.31 5.27 5.79
N LEU A 202 23.39 4.89 4.91
CA LEU A 202 23.28 3.50 4.42
C LEU A 202 24.44 3.14 3.49
N GLY A 203 24.87 4.07 2.63
CA GLY A 203 26.04 3.87 1.76
C GLY A 203 27.32 3.62 2.56
N ALA A 204 27.52 4.31 3.68
CA ALA A 204 28.69 4.12 4.54
C ALA A 204 28.74 2.71 5.15
N VAL A 205 27.61 2.16 5.60
CA VAL A 205 27.57 0.87 6.29
C VAL A 205 27.37 -0.33 5.36
N LEU A 206 26.76 -0.16 4.19
CA LEU A 206 26.38 -1.27 3.29
C LEU A 206 27.31 -1.47 2.07
N LYS A 207 28.02 -0.43 1.59
CA LYS A 207 28.82 -0.51 0.35
C LYS A 207 30.22 -1.10 0.54
N THR A 208 30.96 -0.57 1.52
CA THR A 208 32.39 -0.83 1.72
C THR A 208 32.66 -1.18 3.17
N ASN A 209 32.01 -2.26 3.62
CA ASN A 209 32.09 -2.72 5.00
C ASN A 209 32.53 -4.18 5.08
N ASP A 210 33.84 -4.39 5.18
CA ASP A 210 34.44 -5.72 5.32
C ASP A 210 34.05 -6.43 6.64
N ARG A 211 33.42 -5.69 7.57
CA ARG A 211 32.93 -6.21 8.86
C ARG A 211 31.48 -6.66 8.79
N MET A 212 30.77 -6.35 7.69
CA MET A 212 29.43 -6.87 7.44
C MET A 212 29.51 -8.32 6.93
N ASN A 213 28.61 -9.17 7.41
CA ASN A 213 28.35 -10.48 6.84
C ASN A 213 27.35 -10.31 5.68
N PHE A 214 26.12 -9.95 6.01
CA PHE A 214 25.09 -9.53 5.05
C PHE A 214 24.11 -8.55 5.71
N ALA A 215 23.32 -7.89 4.87
CA ALA A 215 22.27 -6.99 5.30
C ALA A 215 20.92 -7.34 4.68
N ILE A 216 19.86 -7.29 5.49
CA ILE A 216 18.47 -7.35 5.03
C ILE A 216 17.78 -6.03 5.36
N LEU A 217 17.17 -5.43 4.34
CA LEU A 217 16.37 -4.23 4.46
C LEU A 217 14.93 -4.54 4.10
N THR A 218 13.99 -3.94 4.82
CA THR A 218 12.56 -4.04 4.53
C THR A 218 11.93 -2.66 4.41
N GLY A 219 10.97 -2.53 3.50
CA GLY A 219 10.25 -1.29 3.24
C GLY A 219 8.99 -1.52 2.41
N VAL A 220 8.35 -0.43 1.98
CA VAL A 220 7.19 -0.47 1.08
C VAL A 220 7.60 -0.14 -0.35
N LEU A 221 8.38 0.94 -0.51
CA LEU A 221 8.75 1.48 -1.80
C LEU A 221 10.24 1.23 -2.06
N ARG A 222 10.60 1.08 -3.33
CA ARG A 222 11.99 1.19 -3.79
C ARG A 222 12.19 2.63 -4.28
N ILE A 223 12.90 3.43 -3.51
CA ILE A 223 13.11 4.85 -3.86
C ILE A 223 14.24 4.93 -4.89
N ALA A 224 13.94 5.40 -6.10
CA ALA A 224 14.96 5.69 -7.11
C ALA A 224 14.90 7.15 -7.54
N LYS A 225 16.06 7.79 -7.52
CA LYS A 225 16.62 8.80 -8.45
C LYS A 225 17.97 9.07 -7.82
N GLU A 226 19.07 8.74 -8.49
CA GLU A 226 20.41 8.89 -7.90
C GLU A 226 20.55 8.15 -6.55
N SER A 227 19.88 7.00 -6.53
CA SER A 227 19.52 6.06 -5.45
C SER A 227 20.33 6.16 -4.15
N ILE A 228 19.62 6.03 -3.02
CA ILE A 228 20.20 5.65 -1.71
C ILE A 228 21.21 4.49 -1.88
N PHE A 229 20.96 3.66 -2.89
CA PHE A 229 21.72 2.51 -3.30
C PHE A 229 22.33 2.63 -4.71
N SER A 230 22.37 3.81 -5.37
CA SER A 230 22.95 3.95 -6.73
C SER A 230 24.41 3.56 -6.75
N ASP A 231 25.03 3.69 -5.59
CA ASP A 231 26.41 3.37 -5.33
C ASP A 231 26.59 1.94 -4.81
N LEU A 232 25.52 1.20 -4.48
CA LEU A 232 25.60 -0.20 -4.07
C LEU A 232 25.60 -1.11 -5.30
N ASN A 233 26.78 -1.65 -5.63
CA ASN A 233 26.93 -2.62 -6.72
C ASN A 233 26.46 -4.05 -6.34
N ASN A 234 26.03 -4.25 -5.09
CA ASN A 234 25.74 -5.53 -4.46
C ASN A 234 24.30 -5.63 -3.91
N LEU A 235 23.41 -4.72 -4.30
CA LEU A 235 22.02 -4.72 -3.85
C LEU A 235 21.16 -5.66 -4.70
N ASP A 236 20.59 -6.68 -4.05
CA ASP A 236 19.55 -7.53 -4.60
C ASP A 236 18.17 -7.03 -4.15
N VAL A 237 17.28 -6.73 -5.11
CA VAL A 237 15.95 -6.17 -4.83
C VAL A 237 14.89 -7.23 -5.08
N CYS A 238 14.21 -7.63 -4.02
CA CYS A 238 13.12 -8.59 -4.02
C CYS A 238 11.79 -7.86 -3.79
N SER A 239 11.16 -7.41 -4.87
CA SER A 239 9.90 -6.66 -4.84
C SER A 239 8.67 -7.57 -4.89
N VAL A 240 7.47 -6.98 -4.94
CA VAL A 240 6.22 -7.71 -5.16
C VAL A 240 6.16 -8.41 -6.53
N LEU A 241 7.03 -8.07 -7.47
CA LEU A 241 7.12 -8.72 -8.78
C LEU A 241 8.16 -9.84 -8.82
N SER A 242 9.04 -9.92 -7.82
CA SER A 242 10.10 -10.94 -7.74
C SER A 242 9.56 -12.27 -7.22
N ASP A 243 9.98 -13.38 -7.84
CA ASP A 243 9.73 -14.73 -7.34
C ASP A 243 10.56 -15.05 -6.09
N LYS A 244 11.75 -14.45 -5.97
CA LYS A 244 12.59 -14.61 -4.78
C LYS A 244 11.89 -13.99 -3.56
N TYR A 245 11.71 -14.79 -2.52
CA TYR A 245 11.05 -14.42 -1.26
C TYR A 245 9.58 -13.96 -1.42
N SER A 246 8.87 -14.48 -2.42
CA SER A 246 7.45 -14.19 -2.68
C SER A 246 6.53 -14.48 -1.49
N ASP A 247 6.78 -15.58 -0.77
CA ASP A 247 5.94 -16.17 0.28
C ASP A 247 6.40 -15.88 1.73
N VAL A 248 7.54 -15.21 1.88
CA VAL A 248 8.17 -14.87 3.17
C VAL A 248 7.29 -13.93 4.00
N PHE A 249 6.57 -13.05 3.31
CA PHE A 249 5.67 -12.07 3.92
C PHE A 249 4.24 -12.32 3.47
N GLY A 250 3.31 -12.34 4.43
CA GLY A 250 1.92 -12.68 4.17
C GLY A 250 1.58 -14.13 4.49
N PHE A 251 0.34 -14.51 4.21
CA PHE A 251 -0.11 -15.89 4.30
C PHE A 251 -0.35 -16.44 2.90
N GLY A 252 0.22 -17.60 2.58
CA GLY A 252 -0.12 -18.35 1.37
C GLY A 252 -1.41 -19.14 1.56
N GLU A 253 -1.87 -19.81 0.50
CA GLU A 253 -3.11 -20.59 0.56
C GLU A 253 -3.07 -21.69 1.64
N ASN A 254 -1.95 -22.42 1.74
CA ASN A 254 -1.75 -23.45 2.77
C ASN A 254 -1.80 -22.88 4.19
N ASP A 255 -1.33 -21.64 4.39
CA ASP A 255 -1.39 -20.98 5.69
C ASP A 255 -2.84 -20.66 6.05
N ILE A 256 -3.63 -20.16 5.11
CA ILE A 256 -5.06 -19.87 5.31
C ILE A 256 -5.83 -21.14 5.63
N ASP A 257 -5.60 -22.23 4.89
CA ASP A 257 -6.25 -23.51 5.14
C ASP A 257 -5.94 -24.04 6.55
N LYS A 258 -4.68 -23.94 6.96
CA LYS A 258 -4.25 -24.30 8.32
C LYS A 258 -4.91 -23.42 9.37
N ILE A 259 -4.91 -22.10 9.20
CA ILE A 259 -5.55 -21.16 10.14
C ILE A 259 -7.03 -21.50 10.30
N LEU A 260 -7.76 -21.63 9.19
CA LEU A 260 -9.19 -21.89 9.24
C LEU A 260 -9.50 -23.26 9.84
N LEU A 261 -8.71 -24.29 9.53
CA LEU A 261 -8.86 -25.61 10.11
C LEU A 261 -8.62 -25.60 11.63
N ASP A 262 -7.53 -24.97 12.09
CA ASP A 262 -7.17 -24.92 13.51
C ASP A 262 -8.19 -24.15 14.36
N TYR A 263 -8.87 -23.16 13.76
CA TYR A 263 -9.95 -22.40 14.41
C TYR A 263 -11.35 -23.00 14.19
N GLY A 264 -11.48 -24.08 13.41
CA GLY A 264 -12.77 -24.72 13.10
C GLY A 264 -13.69 -23.86 12.24
N LEU A 265 -13.11 -23.12 11.28
CA LEU A 265 -13.77 -22.14 10.40
C LEU A 265 -13.57 -22.46 8.91
N ILE A 266 -13.28 -23.71 8.55
CA ILE A 266 -12.98 -24.09 7.16
C ILE A 266 -14.15 -23.79 6.21
N GLU A 267 -15.38 -23.82 6.71
CA GLU A 267 -16.60 -23.45 5.98
C GLU A 267 -16.68 -21.96 5.62
N LYS A 268 -15.82 -21.12 6.22
CA LYS A 268 -15.67 -19.70 5.89
C LYS A 268 -14.62 -19.41 4.83
N LYS A 269 -13.94 -20.42 4.28
CA LYS A 269 -12.88 -20.24 3.28
C LYS A 269 -13.32 -19.36 2.11
N ASP A 270 -14.48 -19.62 1.52
CA ASP A 270 -14.98 -18.84 0.38
C ASP A 270 -15.17 -17.35 0.71
N GLU A 271 -15.62 -17.03 1.93
CA GLU A 271 -15.80 -15.65 2.40
C GLU A 271 -14.45 -14.94 2.60
N VAL A 272 -13.45 -15.66 3.13
CA VAL A 272 -12.07 -15.16 3.31
C VAL A 272 -11.40 -14.95 1.96
N VAL A 273 -11.58 -15.89 1.01
CA VAL A 273 -11.07 -15.78 -0.35
C VAL A 273 -11.64 -14.54 -1.02
N GLU A 274 -12.97 -14.38 -0.98
CA GLU A 274 -13.65 -13.27 -1.65
C GLU A 274 -13.23 -11.89 -1.11
N TRP A 275 -13.00 -11.78 0.20
CA TRP A 275 -12.69 -10.50 0.85
C TRP A 275 -11.21 -10.17 0.97
N TYR A 276 -10.35 -11.17 1.13
CA TYR A 276 -8.96 -10.98 1.56
C TYR A 276 -7.91 -11.66 0.67
N ASP A 277 -8.30 -12.54 -0.25
CA ASP A 277 -7.39 -13.11 -1.28
C ASP A 277 -7.23 -12.17 -2.46
N GLY A 278 -6.05 -12.17 -3.07
CA GLY A 278 -5.89 -11.61 -4.40
C GLY A 278 -4.58 -10.88 -4.62
N TYR A 279 -3.70 -10.78 -3.62
CA TYR A 279 -2.36 -10.27 -3.88
C TYR A 279 -1.52 -11.35 -4.54
N ARG A 280 -0.92 -11.02 -5.68
CA ARG A 280 0.11 -11.84 -6.31
C ARG A 280 1.49 -11.25 -6.03
N PHE A 281 2.35 -12.01 -5.36
CA PHE A 281 3.77 -11.70 -5.20
C PHE A 281 4.60 -12.67 -6.02
N GLY A 282 5.23 -12.19 -7.08
CA GLY A 282 5.88 -13.04 -8.09
C GLY A 282 4.89 -14.06 -8.67
N THR A 283 5.03 -15.30 -8.24
CA THR A 283 4.20 -16.46 -8.64
C THR A 283 3.23 -16.93 -7.56
N GLU A 284 3.32 -16.38 -6.35
CA GLU A 284 2.53 -16.82 -5.20
C GLU A 284 1.30 -15.94 -4.97
N ASN A 285 0.19 -16.57 -4.56
CA ASN A 285 -0.99 -15.87 -4.07
C ASN A 285 -0.89 -15.69 -2.56
N ILE A 286 -1.02 -14.44 -2.12
CA ILE A 286 -0.73 -14.02 -0.76
C ILE A 286 -1.91 -13.24 -0.19
N TYR A 287 -2.23 -13.53 1.05
CA TYR A 287 -3.25 -12.85 1.83
C TYR A 287 -2.58 -11.86 2.78
N ASN A 288 -3.26 -10.73 3.02
CA ASN A 288 -2.82 -9.78 4.03
C ASN A 288 -3.03 -10.37 5.44
N PRO A 289 -1.97 -10.61 6.25
CA PRO A 289 -2.09 -11.22 7.57
C PRO A 289 -2.98 -10.42 8.52
N TRP A 290 -2.86 -9.10 8.50
CA TRP A 290 -3.63 -8.23 9.38
C TRP A 290 -5.13 -8.35 9.13
N SER A 291 -5.55 -8.32 7.87
CA SER A 291 -6.96 -8.44 7.51
C SER A 291 -7.54 -9.79 7.92
N VAL A 292 -6.83 -10.90 7.65
CA VAL A 292 -7.26 -12.25 8.03
C VAL A 292 -7.33 -12.42 9.55
N ILE A 293 -6.29 -11.97 10.27
CA ILE A 293 -6.27 -12.01 11.75
C ILE A 293 -7.43 -11.20 12.33
N LYS A 294 -7.68 -10.00 11.80
CA LYS A 294 -8.77 -9.14 12.26
C LYS A 294 -10.14 -9.73 11.95
N TYR A 295 -10.32 -10.38 10.81
CA TYR A 295 -11.56 -11.07 10.48
C TYR A 295 -11.88 -12.17 11.50
N ILE A 296 -10.91 -13.02 11.82
CA ILE A 296 -11.07 -14.10 12.81
C ILE A 296 -11.32 -13.51 14.21
N ASP A 297 -10.52 -12.54 14.64
CA ASP A 297 -10.64 -11.88 15.95
C ASP A 297 -12.00 -11.18 16.13
N ASN A 298 -12.54 -10.60 15.06
CA ASN A 298 -13.86 -9.95 15.06
C ASN A 298 -15.02 -10.91 14.76
N ARG A 299 -14.87 -12.19 15.12
CA ARG A 299 -15.92 -13.22 15.02
C ARG A 299 -16.41 -13.41 13.58
N CYS A 300 -15.48 -13.47 12.63
CA CYS A 300 -15.75 -13.71 11.21
C CYS A 300 -16.68 -12.66 10.57
N LYS A 301 -16.53 -11.39 10.99
CA LYS A 301 -17.26 -10.29 10.38
C LYS A 301 -16.45 -9.73 9.21
N VAL A 302 -17.02 -9.75 8.00
CA VAL A 302 -16.37 -9.11 6.85
C VAL A 302 -16.33 -7.59 7.01
N GLN A 303 -15.13 -7.02 6.92
CA GLN A 303 -14.87 -5.58 6.94
C GLN A 303 -13.57 -5.25 6.19
N ALA A 304 -13.41 -3.99 5.82
CA ALA A 304 -12.14 -3.44 5.37
C ALA A 304 -11.23 -3.13 6.58
N TYR A 305 -10.47 -4.13 7.02
CA TYR A 305 -9.57 -4.09 8.17
C TYR A 305 -8.21 -3.47 7.85
N TRP A 306 -7.77 -3.57 6.59
CA TRP A 306 -6.62 -2.88 6.09
C TRP A 306 -6.87 -1.38 6.18
N THR A 307 -6.11 -0.70 7.02
CA THR A 307 -6.22 0.75 7.20
C THR A 307 -4.83 1.34 7.01
N ASN A 308 -4.64 2.02 5.88
CA ASN A 308 -3.34 2.54 5.47
C ASN A 308 -3.28 4.06 5.59
N THR A 309 -3.35 4.55 6.82
CA THR A 309 -3.38 5.99 7.15
C THR A 309 -2.18 6.78 6.63
N GLY A 310 -1.04 6.13 6.35
CA GLY A 310 0.16 6.82 5.83
C GLY A 310 0.33 6.80 4.31
N SER A 311 -0.44 6.00 3.57
CA SER A 311 -0.54 6.14 2.10
C SER A 311 -1.63 7.13 1.70
N HIS A 312 -2.55 7.44 2.61
CA HIS A 312 -3.60 8.45 2.44
C HIS A 312 -3.02 9.81 1.99
N SER A 313 -1.87 10.23 2.53
CA SER A 313 -1.21 11.50 2.13
C SER A 313 -0.57 11.47 0.73
N ILE A 314 -0.08 10.30 0.29
CA ILE A 314 0.60 10.18 -1.01
C ILE A 314 -0.44 10.03 -2.13
N LEU A 315 -1.53 9.30 -1.88
CA LEU A 315 -2.68 9.23 -2.77
C LEU A 315 -3.40 10.58 -2.86
N SER A 316 -3.59 11.27 -1.74
CA SER A 316 -4.21 12.61 -1.73
C SER A 316 -3.35 13.66 -2.45
N GLY A 317 -2.02 13.57 -2.41
CA GLY A 317 -1.13 14.43 -3.21
C GLY A 317 -1.18 14.17 -4.74
N SER A 318 -1.49 12.93 -5.16
CA SER A 318 -1.29 12.49 -6.55
C SER A 318 -2.58 12.40 -7.38
N LEU A 319 -3.72 12.04 -6.79
CA LEU A 319 -4.99 11.78 -7.49
C LEU A 319 -5.83 13.02 -7.88
N GLY A 320 -5.24 14.23 -7.94
CA GLY A 320 -6.03 15.44 -8.24
C GLY A 320 -5.21 16.63 -8.71
N ARG A 321 -4.10 16.36 -9.40
CA ARG A 321 -3.65 17.29 -10.43
C ARG A 321 -4.39 16.89 -11.72
N ASP A 322 -4.88 17.87 -12.45
CA ASP A 322 -5.75 17.69 -13.62
C ASP A 322 -5.24 16.58 -14.56
N GLY A 323 -6.00 15.47 -14.67
CA GLY A 323 -5.90 14.52 -15.79
C GLY A 323 -5.05 13.25 -15.65
N PHE A 324 -4.52 12.87 -14.48
CA PHE A 324 -3.46 11.85 -14.42
C PHE A 324 -3.88 10.37 -14.35
N THR A 325 -5.17 10.07 -14.25
CA THR A 325 -5.73 8.79 -14.69
C THR A 325 -6.88 9.09 -15.62
N THR A 326 -6.87 8.54 -16.85
CA THR A 326 -8.07 8.53 -17.68
C THR A 326 -9.21 7.99 -16.82
N GLU A 327 -10.33 8.70 -16.69
CA GLU A 327 -11.52 8.26 -15.95
C GLU A 327 -11.83 6.78 -16.25
N THR A 328 -11.64 6.37 -17.51
CA THR A 328 -11.71 5.00 -18.02
C THR A 328 -10.87 3.95 -17.29
N SER A 329 -9.65 4.27 -16.85
CA SER A 329 -8.78 3.32 -16.14
C SER A 329 -9.25 3.11 -14.70
N MET A 330 -9.69 4.19 -14.05
CA MET A 330 -10.27 4.11 -12.70
C MET A 330 -11.61 3.36 -12.72
N GLU A 331 -12.46 3.65 -13.71
CA GLU A 331 -13.70 2.91 -13.95
C GLU A 331 -13.47 1.41 -14.13
N LYS A 332 -12.48 1.03 -14.96
CA LYS A 332 -12.10 -0.38 -15.16
C LYS A 332 -11.72 -1.03 -13.83
N LEU A 333 -10.79 -0.42 -13.09
CA LEU A 333 -10.34 -0.93 -11.79
C LEU A 333 -11.49 -1.10 -10.80
N LEU A 334 -12.38 -0.12 -10.72
CA LEU A 334 -13.54 -0.13 -9.82
C LEU A 334 -14.62 -1.16 -10.22
N ASN A 335 -14.75 -1.45 -11.52
CA ASN A 335 -15.60 -2.52 -12.04
C ASN A 335 -15.00 -3.92 -11.86
N GLY A 336 -13.75 -4.02 -11.39
CA GLY A 336 -13.02 -5.28 -11.21
C GLY A 336 -12.22 -5.73 -12.43
N ASP A 337 -12.13 -4.89 -13.46
CA ASP A 337 -11.30 -5.14 -14.64
C ASP A 337 -9.82 -4.78 -14.37
N SER A 338 -8.95 -5.24 -15.27
CA SER A 338 -7.52 -4.92 -15.23
C SER A 338 -7.16 -3.74 -16.13
N VAL A 339 -6.06 -3.06 -15.80
CA VAL A 339 -5.44 -1.99 -16.61
C VAL A 339 -4.00 -2.36 -16.94
N SER A 340 -3.56 -2.07 -18.17
CA SER A 340 -2.16 -2.23 -18.55
C SER A 340 -1.35 -1.04 -18.06
N ALA A 341 -0.19 -1.30 -17.47
CA ALA A 341 0.77 -0.27 -17.09
C ALA A 341 2.20 -0.79 -17.21
N TRP A 342 3.11 0.10 -17.61
CA TRP A 342 4.53 -0.16 -17.47
C TRP A 342 4.95 0.10 -16.02
N ILE A 343 5.67 -0.84 -15.42
CA ILE A 343 6.11 -0.72 -14.03
C ILE A 343 7.58 -0.32 -13.98
N ASP A 344 7.87 0.82 -13.36
CA ASP A 344 9.23 1.21 -13.00
C ASP A 344 9.31 1.33 -11.48
N GLU A 345 9.79 0.25 -10.86
CA GLU A 345 9.89 0.08 -9.42
C GLU A 345 10.77 1.14 -8.74
N GLY A 346 11.60 1.84 -9.51
CA GLY A 346 12.36 2.96 -9.01
C GLY A 346 11.50 4.21 -8.84
N ILE A 347 10.91 4.39 -7.65
CA ILE A 347 9.99 5.50 -7.40
C ILE A 347 10.75 6.80 -7.15
N ILE A 348 10.47 7.78 -8.02
CA ILE A 348 10.86 9.19 -7.89
C ILE A 348 9.65 9.97 -7.36
N TYR A 349 9.68 10.39 -6.11
CA TYR A 349 8.54 11.06 -5.45
C TYR A 349 8.00 12.29 -6.19
N ASP A 350 8.87 13.10 -6.78
CA ASP A 350 8.47 14.30 -7.52
C ASP A 350 7.81 13.98 -8.87
N GLU A 351 7.99 12.76 -9.38
CA GLU A 351 7.46 12.31 -10.67
C GLU A 351 6.21 11.44 -10.56
N ILE A 352 5.81 11.04 -9.34
CA ILE A 352 4.62 10.19 -9.12
C ILE A 352 3.38 10.80 -9.78
N GLY A 353 3.19 12.12 -9.63
CA GLY A 353 2.07 12.85 -10.22
C GLY A 353 2.28 13.32 -11.65
N GLN A 354 3.37 12.94 -12.32
CA GLN A 354 3.70 13.38 -13.69
C GLN A 354 3.42 12.30 -14.74
N ASN A 355 3.22 11.04 -14.34
CA ASN A 355 3.04 9.91 -15.27
C ASN A 355 2.13 8.84 -14.64
N SER A 356 1.10 8.40 -15.37
CA SER A 356 0.15 7.37 -14.92
C SER A 356 0.85 6.05 -14.54
N ASN A 357 1.89 5.64 -15.25
CA ASN A 357 2.69 4.45 -14.93
C ASN A 357 3.39 4.57 -13.57
N ARG A 358 3.84 5.77 -13.18
CA ARG A 358 4.46 6.01 -11.87
C ARG A 358 3.42 5.90 -10.75
N LEU A 359 2.24 6.44 -10.96
CA LEU A 359 1.11 6.28 -10.06
C LEU A 359 0.72 4.80 -9.91
N PHE A 360 0.63 4.05 -11.01
CA PHE A 360 0.34 2.62 -10.98
C PHE A 360 1.42 1.80 -10.27
N THR A 361 2.70 2.13 -10.50
CA THR A 361 3.83 1.50 -9.78
C THR A 361 3.74 1.75 -8.27
N MET A 362 3.39 2.97 -7.87
CA MET A 362 3.16 3.30 -6.47
C MET A 362 1.97 2.54 -5.89
N LEU A 363 0.83 2.51 -6.58
CA LEU A 363 -0.38 1.80 -6.15
C LEU A 363 -0.12 0.29 -5.99
N LEU A 364 0.65 -0.31 -6.89
CA LEU A 364 1.11 -1.69 -6.80
C LEU A 364 2.00 -1.89 -5.55
N SER A 365 3.05 -1.09 -5.39
CA SER A 365 4.01 -1.21 -4.28
C SER A 365 3.38 -1.01 -2.90
N THR A 366 2.36 -0.14 -2.83
CA THR A 366 1.62 0.15 -1.59
C THR A 366 0.47 -0.82 -1.31
N GLY A 367 0.15 -1.73 -2.23
CA GLY A 367 -0.86 -2.78 -2.07
C GLY A 367 -2.30 -2.36 -2.38
N TYR A 368 -2.51 -1.24 -3.08
CA TYR A 368 -3.82 -0.89 -3.65
C TYR A 368 -4.10 -1.63 -4.95
N LEU A 369 -3.05 -1.98 -5.69
CA LEU A 369 -3.12 -2.82 -6.88
C LEU A 369 -2.25 -4.06 -6.70
N THR A 370 -2.52 -5.06 -7.53
CA THR A 370 -1.74 -6.28 -7.67
C THR A 370 -1.59 -6.63 -9.16
N SER A 371 -0.53 -7.36 -9.50
CA SER A 371 -0.34 -7.88 -10.85
C SER A 371 -1.22 -9.11 -11.08
N SER A 372 -1.77 -9.23 -12.28
CA SER A 372 -2.43 -10.46 -12.73
C SER A 372 -1.43 -11.37 -13.47
N GLU A 373 -1.85 -12.59 -13.81
CA GLU A 373 -1.04 -13.58 -14.54
C GLU A 373 -0.67 -13.14 -15.96
N ILE A 374 -1.43 -12.19 -16.50
CA ILE A 374 -1.43 -11.81 -17.89
C ILE A 374 -0.55 -10.57 -18.05
N GLY A 375 0.54 -10.68 -18.80
CA GLY A 375 1.43 -9.54 -19.07
C GLY A 375 2.62 -9.96 -19.91
N ASN A 376 3.19 -8.99 -20.64
CA ASN A 376 4.47 -9.20 -21.31
C ASN A 376 5.58 -8.80 -20.35
N LYS A 377 5.96 -9.75 -19.47
CA LYS A 377 7.01 -9.54 -18.47
C LYS A 377 8.35 -9.14 -19.11
N ASP A 378 8.60 -9.53 -20.36
CA ASP A 378 9.83 -9.17 -21.08
C ASP A 378 9.91 -7.68 -21.44
N GLN A 379 8.81 -6.92 -21.30
CA GLN A 379 8.75 -5.48 -21.58
C GLN A 379 8.33 -4.63 -20.37
N ASP A 380 8.38 -5.20 -19.15
CA ASP A 380 7.92 -4.55 -17.91
C ASP A 380 6.48 -4.03 -17.97
N GLU A 381 5.64 -4.62 -18.85
CA GLU A 381 4.23 -4.29 -18.99
C GLU A 381 3.38 -5.32 -18.24
N TYR A 382 2.61 -4.84 -17.27
CA TYR A 382 1.80 -5.65 -16.38
C TYR A 382 0.32 -5.26 -16.46
N GLN A 383 -0.56 -6.26 -16.41
CA GLN A 383 -1.97 -6.04 -16.16
C GLN A 383 -2.20 -5.96 -14.65
N LEU A 384 -2.69 -4.83 -14.18
CA LEU A 384 -2.93 -4.52 -12.78
C LEU A 384 -4.43 -4.53 -12.47
N ARG A 385 -4.80 -5.03 -11.31
CA ARG A 385 -6.18 -5.00 -10.80
C ARG A 385 -6.22 -4.65 -9.32
N ILE A 386 -7.40 -4.28 -8.84
CA ILE A 386 -7.66 -4.22 -7.40
C ILE A 386 -7.70 -5.68 -6.87
N PRO A 387 -6.96 -6.03 -5.80
CA PRO A 387 -6.79 -7.42 -5.39
C PRO A 387 -8.10 -8.08 -4.93
N ASN A 388 -8.87 -7.39 -4.09
CA ASN A 388 -9.99 -7.98 -3.36
C ASN A 388 -11.06 -6.95 -2.95
N LYS A 389 -12.19 -7.42 -2.41
CA LYS A 389 -13.31 -6.56 -2.00
C LYS A 389 -12.95 -5.58 -0.89
N GLU A 390 -12.04 -5.95 0.00
CA GLU A 390 -11.54 -5.05 1.04
C GLU A 390 -10.90 -3.81 0.40
N ILE A 391 -9.97 -3.99 -0.53
CA ILE A 391 -9.29 -2.87 -1.19
C ILE A 391 -10.25 -2.10 -2.10
N VAL A 392 -11.19 -2.76 -2.78
CA VAL A 392 -12.23 -2.05 -3.55
C VAL A 392 -13.01 -1.08 -2.64
N SER A 393 -13.41 -1.53 -1.45
CA SER A 393 -14.16 -0.69 -0.50
C SER A 393 -13.35 0.52 -0.03
N ILE A 394 -12.05 0.32 0.23
CA ILE A 394 -11.14 1.40 0.64
C ILE A 394 -10.92 2.35 -0.51
N PHE A 395 -10.61 1.84 -1.69
CA PHE A 395 -10.36 2.65 -2.88
C PHE A 395 -11.57 3.52 -3.23
N ARG A 396 -12.79 2.95 -3.18
CA ARG A 396 -14.05 3.71 -3.34
C ARG A 396 -14.13 4.84 -2.33
N ARG A 397 -13.95 4.54 -1.03
CA ARG A 397 -14.02 5.56 0.03
C ARG A 397 -13.00 6.68 -0.19
N GLU A 398 -11.77 6.35 -0.54
CA GLU A 398 -10.70 7.33 -0.75
C GLU A 398 -10.94 8.23 -1.96
N VAL A 399 -11.46 7.67 -3.06
CA VAL A 399 -11.89 8.44 -4.24
C VAL A 399 -13.07 9.36 -3.87
N LEU A 400 -14.07 8.83 -3.15
CA LEU A 400 -15.24 9.59 -2.70
C LEU A 400 -14.86 10.75 -1.77
N GLU A 401 -14.11 10.48 -0.69
CA GLU A 401 -13.66 11.50 0.28
C GLU A 401 -12.93 12.67 -0.38
N ARG A 402 -12.23 12.43 -1.50
CA ARG A 402 -11.57 13.49 -2.26
C ARG A 402 -12.55 14.34 -3.08
N MET A 403 -13.58 13.71 -3.63
CA MET A 403 -14.56 14.37 -4.50
C MET A 403 -15.60 15.15 -3.71
N SER A 404 -15.88 14.73 -2.47
CA SER A 404 -16.95 15.28 -1.63
C SER A 404 -16.48 15.79 -0.26
N GLY A 405 -15.18 15.78 0.04
CA GLY A 405 -14.66 16.20 1.34
C GLY A 405 -15.06 15.26 2.49
N SER A 406 -14.49 15.49 3.68
CA SER A 406 -14.47 14.56 4.82
C SER A 406 -15.81 14.32 5.57
N ARG A 407 -16.98 14.50 4.94
CA ARG A 407 -18.31 14.36 5.58
C ARG A 407 -19.45 13.84 4.68
N SER A 408 -19.22 12.93 3.74
CA SER A 408 -20.15 12.71 2.62
C SER A 408 -20.96 11.40 2.57
N SER A 409 -20.67 10.38 3.39
CA SER A 409 -21.25 9.04 3.14
C SER A 409 -22.78 8.96 3.24
N GLU A 410 -23.42 9.79 4.06
CA GLU A 410 -24.90 9.82 4.17
C GLU A 410 -25.57 10.49 2.98
N ILE A 411 -24.97 11.57 2.46
CA ILE A 411 -25.51 12.34 1.34
C ILE A 411 -25.36 11.56 0.03
N GLU A 412 -24.22 10.90 -0.15
CA GLU A 412 -23.96 10.05 -1.31
C GLU A 412 -24.89 8.81 -1.35
N ASN A 413 -25.13 8.17 -0.19
CA ASN A 413 -26.10 7.07 -0.09
C ASN A 413 -27.52 7.54 -0.40
N ALA A 414 -27.92 8.71 0.10
CA ALA A 414 -29.21 9.30 -0.22
C ALA A 414 -29.35 9.59 -1.73
N LEU A 415 -28.30 10.13 -2.36
CA LEU A 415 -28.26 10.37 -3.81
C LEU A 415 -28.51 9.11 -4.63
N ILE A 416 -27.84 8.01 -4.28
CA ILE A 416 -28.00 6.72 -4.95
C ILE A 416 -29.40 6.15 -4.73
N GLU A 417 -29.93 6.24 -3.52
CA GLU A 417 -31.30 5.82 -3.23
C GLU A 417 -32.29 6.58 -4.13
N LYS A 418 -32.14 7.91 -4.25
CA LYS A 418 -33.02 8.75 -5.09
C LYS A 418 -32.90 8.42 -6.56
N LEU A 419 -31.68 8.19 -7.03
CA LEU A 419 -31.37 7.77 -8.40
C LEU A 419 -32.02 6.44 -8.76
N LEU A 420 -31.93 5.45 -7.87
CA LEU A 420 -32.53 4.13 -8.11
C LEU A 420 -34.06 4.13 -7.93
N LYS A 421 -34.61 5.03 -7.12
CA LYS A 421 -36.07 5.16 -6.89
C LYS A 421 -36.82 5.70 -8.11
N GLY A 422 -36.17 6.47 -8.99
CA GLY A 422 -36.81 7.00 -10.19
C GLY A 422 -37.47 8.37 -10.03
N ASP A 423 -37.17 9.11 -8.96
CA ASP A 423 -37.82 10.40 -8.66
C ASP A 423 -36.85 11.56 -8.99
N ALA A 424 -37.11 12.24 -10.11
CA ALA A 424 -36.26 13.32 -10.60
C ALA A 424 -36.22 14.53 -9.65
N ALA A 425 -37.31 14.83 -8.94
CA ALA A 425 -37.36 15.98 -8.04
C ALA A 425 -36.56 15.72 -6.75
N GLU A 426 -36.67 14.51 -6.19
CA GLU A 426 -35.85 14.11 -5.04
C GLU A 426 -34.36 14.05 -5.42
N LEU A 427 -34.03 13.55 -6.62
CA LEU A 427 -32.66 13.52 -7.14
C LEU A 427 -32.10 14.93 -7.38
N GLU A 428 -32.89 15.83 -7.98
CA GLU A 428 -32.50 17.25 -8.18
C GLU A 428 -32.15 17.91 -6.85
N THR A 429 -32.98 17.71 -5.83
CA THR A 429 -32.77 18.29 -4.50
C THR A 429 -31.48 17.77 -3.88
N ALA A 430 -31.30 16.45 -3.84
CA ALA A 430 -30.12 15.83 -3.26
C ALA A 430 -28.84 16.23 -4.00
N LEU A 431 -28.86 16.30 -5.33
CA LEU A 431 -27.69 16.64 -6.15
C LEU A 431 -27.37 18.14 -6.06
N SER A 432 -28.39 19.00 -5.93
CA SER A 432 -28.21 20.43 -5.68
C SER A 432 -27.52 20.67 -4.33
N ASP A 433 -27.99 19.99 -3.28
CA ASP A 433 -27.39 20.08 -1.94
C ASP A 433 -25.94 19.61 -1.94
N PHE A 434 -25.64 18.53 -2.67
CA PHE A 434 -24.27 18.03 -2.82
C PHE A 434 -23.36 19.05 -3.51
N ILE A 435 -23.76 19.56 -4.68
CA ILE A 435 -22.94 20.50 -5.45
C ILE A 435 -22.74 21.81 -4.69
N LEU A 436 -23.77 22.31 -4.00
CA LEU A 436 -23.68 23.55 -3.23
C LEU A 436 -22.61 23.46 -2.14
N ASN A 437 -22.60 22.35 -1.40
CA ASN A 437 -21.76 22.15 -0.22
C ASN A 437 -20.33 21.68 -0.55
N TYR A 438 -20.13 20.96 -1.66
CA TYR A 438 -18.87 20.22 -1.89
C TYR A 438 -18.10 20.61 -3.14
N VAL A 439 -18.75 21.20 -4.14
CA VAL A 439 -18.05 21.63 -5.36
C VAL A 439 -17.49 23.03 -5.15
N SER A 440 -16.25 23.30 -5.54
CA SER A 440 -15.69 24.67 -5.53
C SER A 440 -16.28 25.50 -6.66
N TYR A 441 -16.49 26.80 -6.43
CA TYR A 441 -16.92 27.73 -7.49
C TYR A 441 -15.90 27.81 -8.65
N PHE A 442 -14.61 27.56 -8.38
CA PHE A 442 -13.55 27.60 -9.39
C PHE A 442 -13.44 26.34 -10.24
N ASP A 443 -13.97 25.20 -9.75
CA ASP A 443 -13.86 23.89 -10.42
C ASP A 443 -15.13 23.54 -11.22
N ALA A 444 -16.26 24.17 -10.89
CA ALA A 444 -17.53 24.02 -11.59
C ALA A 444 -17.51 24.76 -12.94
N GLY A 445 -17.73 24.05 -14.05
CA GLY A 445 -17.89 24.74 -15.34
C GLY A 445 -17.66 23.95 -16.62
N THR A 446 -17.24 22.68 -16.55
CA THR A 446 -17.14 21.82 -17.74
C THR A 446 -17.96 20.56 -17.55
N GLU A 447 -18.53 20.06 -18.65
CA GLU A 447 -19.30 18.80 -18.66
C GLU A 447 -18.44 17.62 -18.16
N GLY A 448 -17.15 17.59 -18.51
CA GLY A 448 -16.20 16.60 -18.02
C GLY A 448 -16.03 16.59 -16.50
N PHE A 449 -16.04 17.76 -15.85
CA PHE A 449 -16.00 17.83 -14.39
C PHE A 449 -17.24 17.17 -13.75
N TYR A 450 -18.44 17.51 -14.22
CA TYR A 450 -19.68 16.92 -13.68
C TYR A 450 -19.78 15.43 -13.99
N HIS A 451 -19.29 15.01 -15.16
CA HIS A 451 -19.21 13.62 -15.54
C HIS A 451 -18.31 12.82 -14.58
N GLY A 452 -17.06 13.28 -14.36
CA GLY A 452 -16.15 12.70 -13.39
C GLY A 452 -16.74 12.67 -11.98
N MET A 453 -17.38 13.77 -11.55
CA MET A 453 -18.09 13.87 -10.27
C MET A 453 -19.16 12.77 -10.12
N MET A 454 -20.02 12.62 -11.12
CA MET A 454 -21.08 11.62 -11.12
C MET A 454 -20.52 10.20 -11.10
N LEU A 455 -19.45 9.91 -11.85
CA LEU A 455 -18.79 8.59 -11.80
C LEU A 455 -18.26 8.25 -10.40
N GLY A 456 -17.70 9.23 -9.70
CA GLY A 456 -17.27 9.06 -8.31
C GLY A 456 -18.42 8.67 -7.41
N ILE A 457 -19.52 9.44 -7.42
CA ILE A 457 -20.71 9.15 -6.61
C ILE A 457 -21.25 7.75 -6.93
N LEU A 458 -21.34 7.42 -8.22
CA LEU A 458 -21.86 6.14 -8.70
C LEU A 458 -20.93 4.96 -8.41
N ALA A 459 -19.71 5.19 -7.91
CA ALA A 459 -18.83 4.10 -7.52
C ALA A 459 -19.39 3.26 -6.37
N MET A 460 -20.32 3.79 -5.56
CA MET A 460 -20.91 3.02 -4.48
C MET A 460 -21.96 1.99 -4.93
N VAL A 461 -22.49 2.06 -6.16
CA VAL A 461 -23.43 1.04 -6.66
C VAL A 461 -22.76 -0.14 -7.34
N PHE A 462 -21.43 -0.17 -7.45
CA PHE A 462 -20.70 -1.21 -8.19
C PHE A 462 -20.96 -2.65 -7.69
N ASP A 463 -21.42 -2.84 -6.45
CA ASP A 463 -21.74 -4.18 -5.94
C ASP A 463 -23.06 -4.72 -6.51
N THR A 464 -23.97 -3.84 -6.90
CA THR A 464 -25.30 -4.18 -7.43
C THR A 464 -25.43 -3.91 -8.93
N HIS A 465 -24.65 -2.96 -9.45
CA HIS A 465 -24.67 -2.52 -10.84
C HIS A 465 -23.26 -2.52 -11.43
N ARG A 466 -23.15 -2.63 -12.74
CA ARG A 466 -21.96 -2.27 -13.51
C ARG A 466 -22.16 -0.87 -14.05
N VAL A 467 -21.27 0.06 -13.71
CA VAL A 467 -21.31 1.45 -14.22
C VAL A 467 -20.50 1.47 -15.52
N GLU A 468 -21.12 1.90 -16.60
CA GLU A 468 -20.44 2.14 -17.88
C GLU A 468 -20.57 3.61 -18.25
N SER A 469 -19.49 4.18 -18.76
CA SER A 469 -19.44 5.56 -19.26
C SER A 469 -19.14 5.58 -20.76
N ASN A 470 -19.65 6.58 -21.48
CA ASN A 470 -19.25 6.91 -22.85
C ASN A 470 -19.24 5.70 -23.79
N LYS A 471 -20.25 4.83 -23.69
CA LYS A 471 -20.34 3.60 -24.50
C LYS A 471 -21.42 3.72 -25.56
N GLU A 472 -21.14 3.13 -26.72
CA GLU A 472 -22.10 3.09 -27.83
C GLU A 472 -23.32 2.23 -27.47
N SER A 473 -24.51 2.78 -27.69
CA SER A 473 -25.79 2.09 -27.58
C SER A 473 -26.81 2.76 -28.51
N GLY A 474 -27.65 1.96 -29.17
CA GLY A 474 -28.62 2.48 -30.13
C GLY A 474 -27.95 3.23 -31.28
N TYR A 475 -28.25 4.53 -31.42
CA TYR A 475 -27.74 5.40 -32.49
C TYR A 475 -26.73 6.46 -32.02
N GLY A 476 -26.10 6.25 -30.86
CA GLY A 476 -25.10 7.17 -30.34
C GLY A 476 -24.38 6.61 -29.12
N ARG A 477 -23.96 7.51 -28.24
CA ARG A 477 -23.18 7.22 -27.04
C ARG A 477 -23.81 7.93 -25.86
N PHE A 478 -24.18 7.20 -24.83
CA PHE A 478 -24.69 7.79 -23.58
C PHE A 478 -23.53 8.30 -22.73
N ASP A 479 -23.81 9.21 -21.80
CA ASP A 479 -22.83 9.62 -20.80
C ASP A 479 -22.59 8.54 -19.76
N ILE A 480 -23.60 8.18 -18.95
CA ILE A 480 -23.45 7.11 -17.94
C ILE A 480 -24.66 6.17 -17.93
N ALA A 481 -24.39 4.87 -17.76
CA ALA A 481 -25.42 3.85 -17.58
C ALA A 481 -25.10 2.92 -16.40
N LEU A 482 -26.12 2.60 -15.60
CA LEU A 482 -26.08 1.58 -14.57
C LEU A 482 -26.75 0.30 -15.07
N TYR A 483 -25.94 -0.72 -15.35
CA TYR A 483 -26.41 -2.05 -15.75
C TYR A 483 -26.62 -2.90 -14.49
N PRO A 484 -27.83 -3.36 -14.17
CA PRO A 484 -28.04 -4.23 -13.02
C PRO A 484 -27.27 -5.56 -13.21
N LYS A 485 -26.60 -6.03 -12.15
CA LYS A 485 -25.93 -7.34 -12.17
C LYS A 485 -26.91 -8.51 -12.08
N LYS A 486 -28.11 -8.27 -11.53
CA LYS A 486 -29.20 -9.25 -11.47
C LYS A 486 -30.26 -8.93 -12.53
N THR A 487 -30.79 -9.96 -13.17
CA THR A 487 -31.92 -9.79 -14.09
C THR A 487 -33.13 -9.23 -13.35
N ASN A 488 -33.89 -8.37 -14.02
CA ASN A 488 -35.09 -7.72 -13.51
C ASN A 488 -34.88 -6.66 -12.40
N ASP A 489 -33.63 -6.35 -12.04
CA ASP A 489 -33.30 -5.18 -11.20
C ASP A 489 -33.35 -3.88 -12.01
N ILE A 490 -33.24 -2.75 -11.30
CA ILE A 490 -33.33 -1.40 -11.86
C ILE A 490 -32.10 -1.08 -12.72
N ALA A 491 -32.32 -0.40 -13.83
CA ALA A 491 -31.25 0.22 -14.61
C ALA A 491 -31.45 1.73 -14.63
N VAL A 492 -30.35 2.46 -14.85
CA VAL A 492 -30.37 3.93 -14.95
C VAL A 492 -29.58 4.37 -16.17
N LEU A 493 -30.09 5.36 -16.89
CA LEU A 493 -29.40 6.09 -17.96
C LEU A 493 -29.34 7.56 -17.61
N LEU A 494 -28.16 8.14 -17.72
CA LEU A 494 -27.88 9.55 -17.46
C LEU A 494 -27.29 10.18 -18.71
N GLU A 495 -27.81 11.35 -19.05
CA GLU A 495 -27.26 12.23 -20.08
C GLU A 495 -27.08 13.63 -19.47
N PHE A 496 -25.94 14.25 -19.72
CA PHE A 496 -25.52 15.51 -19.13
C PHE A 496 -25.50 16.63 -20.18
N LYS A 497 -25.73 17.87 -19.73
CA LYS A 497 -25.49 19.10 -20.50
C LYS A 497 -24.85 20.16 -19.64
N SER A 498 -23.83 20.83 -20.14
CA SER A 498 -23.39 22.11 -19.58
C SER A 498 -24.19 23.25 -20.22
N SER A 499 -25.04 23.92 -19.43
CA SER A 499 -25.87 25.03 -19.89
C SER A 499 -25.07 26.34 -19.99
N GLY A 500 -25.45 27.19 -20.94
CA GLY A 500 -24.85 28.53 -21.11
C GLY A 500 -25.37 29.55 -20.10
N SER A 501 -26.55 29.32 -19.53
CA SER A 501 -27.17 30.18 -18.52
C SER A 501 -28.16 29.44 -17.64
N GLU A 502 -28.44 29.99 -16.45
CA GLU A 502 -29.44 29.44 -15.52
C GLU A 502 -30.85 29.32 -16.15
N LYS A 503 -31.19 30.22 -17.08
CA LYS A 503 -32.50 30.22 -17.76
C LYS A 503 -32.66 29.05 -18.73
N GLU A 504 -31.56 28.48 -19.21
CA GLU A 504 -31.55 27.39 -20.19
C GLU A 504 -31.50 26.02 -19.54
N LEU A 505 -31.12 25.92 -18.25
CA LEU A 505 -31.01 24.65 -17.50
C LEU A 505 -32.22 23.73 -17.70
N GLU A 506 -33.42 24.26 -17.53
CA GLU A 506 -34.66 23.50 -17.66
C GLU A 506 -34.82 22.87 -19.04
N LYS A 507 -34.55 23.67 -20.07
CA LYS A 507 -34.64 23.27 -21.47
C LYS A 507 -33.57 22.23 -21.79
N ASP A 508 -32.34 22.46 -21.35
CA ASP A 508 -31.20 21.60 -21.64
C ASP A 508 -31.31 20.24 -20.93
N ALA A 509 -31.85 20.20 -19.72
CA ALA A 509 -32.15 18.94 -19.02
C ALA A 509 -33.22 18.14 -19.76
N GLN A 510 -34.26 18.79 -20.27
CA GLN A 510 -35.28 18.14 -21.07
C GLN A 510 -34.73 17.66 -22.43
N GLU A 511 -33.84 18.43 -23.06
CA GLU A 511 -33.14 18.02 -24.29
C GLU A 511 -32.27 16.79 -24.05
N ALA A 512 -31.54 16.74 -22.93
CA ALA A 512 -30.75 15.58 -22.54
C ALA A 512 -31.63 14.33 -22.36
N LEU A 513 -32.78 14.47 -21.67
CA LEU A 513 -33.72 13.35 -21.48
C LEU A 513 -34.27 12.86 -22.83
N ASN A 514 -34.69 13.80 -23.70
CA ASN A 514 -35.20 13.46 -25.04
C ASN A 514 -34.13 12.76 -25.88
N GLN A 515 -32.86 13.18 -25.77
CA GLN A 515 -31.74 12.59 -26.47
C GLN A 515 -31.60 11.09 -26.15
N ILE A 516 -31.81 10.68 -24.89
CA ILE A 516 -31.76 9.26 -24.47
C ILE A 516 -32.77 8.41 -25.26
N ASP A 517 -33.99 8.93 -25.42
CA ASP A 517 -35.08 8.25 -26.13
C ASP A 517 -34.89 8.25 -27.64
N GLU A 518 -34.55 9.40 -28.23
CA GLU A 518 -34.32 9.55 -29.67
C GLU A 518 -33.17 8.66 -30.15
N LYS A 519 -32.10 8.59 -29.38
CA LYS A 519 -30.93 7.76 -29.70
C LYS A 519 -31.07 6.31 -29.25
N LYS A 520 -32.15 5.95 -28.54
CA LYS A 520 -32.44 4.60 -28.05
C LYS A 520 -31.29 4.00 -27.21
N TYR A 521 -30.74 4.78 -26.29
CA TYR A 521 -29.63 4.32 -25.43
C TYR A 521 -29.99 3.14 -24.53
N ASP A 522 -31.28 2.88 -24.32
CA ASP A 522 -31.79 1.72 -23.57
C ASP A 522 -31.66 0.36 -24.30
N THR A 523 -31.14 0.35 -25.54
CA THR A 523 -31.03 -0.86 -26.38
C THR A 523 -30.23 -1.97 -25.70
N GLU A 524 -29.03 -1.68 -25.19
CA GLU A 524 -28.21 -2.69 -24.50
C GLU A 524 -28.79 -3.10 -23.14
N LEU A 525 -29.45 -2.18 -22.43
CA LEU A 525 -30.10 -2.47 -21.14
C LEU A 525 -31.29 -3.44 -21.28
N LYS A 526 -32.01 -3.37 -22.41
CA LYS A 526 -33.06 -4.35 -22.73
C LYS A 526 -32.49 -5.76 -22.96
N LYS A 527 -31.27 -5.89 -23.50
CA LYS A 527 -30.63 -7.20 -23.73
C LYS A 527 -30.28 -7.92 -22.43
N VAL A 528 -29.86 -7.17 -21.40
CA VAL A 528 -29.56 -7.73 -20.07
C VAL A 528 -30.81 -7.98 -19.22
N LYS A 529 -32.02 -7.82 -19.79
CA LYS A 529 -33.31 -8.02 -19.11
C LYS A 529 -33.43 -7.20 -17.83
N ALA A 530 -33.00 -5.94 -17.86
CA ALA A 530 -33.28 -4.99 -16.78
C ALA A 530 -34.81 -4.87 -16.58
N GLY A 531 -35.24 -4.70 -15.33
CA GLY A 531 -36.65 -4.62 -14.97
C GLY A 531 -37.24 -3.26 -15.34
N LYS A 532 -36.91 -2.23 -14.53
CA LYS A 532 -37.29 -0.83 -14.79
C LYS A 532 -36.07 -0.03 -15.19
N ILE A 533 -36.19 0.77 -16.25
CA ILE A 533 -35.10 1.65 -16.72
C ILE A 533 -35.50 3.10 -16.40
N HIS A 534 -34.79 3.71 -15.46
CA HIS A 534 -34.89 5.14 -15.19
C HIS A 534 -33.99 5.90 -16.14
N LYS A 535 -34.49 7.01 -16.70
CA LYS A 535 -33.77 7.86 -17.64
C LYS A 535 -33.78 9.26 -17.05
N TYR A 536 -32.63 9.89 -16.95
CA TYR A 536 -32.51 11.24 -16.42
C TYR A 536 -31.72 12.12 -17.39
N GLY A 537 -32.28 13.27 -17.71
CA GLY A 537 -31.55 14.36 -18.34
C GLY A 537 -31.13 15.37 -17.28
N ILE A 538 -29.84 15.67 -17.18
CA ILE A 538 -29.30 16.57 -16.15
C ILE A 538 -28.54 17.72 -16.81
N SER A 539 -28.88 18.94 -16.43
CA SER A 539 -28.16 20.13 -16.87
C SER A 539 -27.48 20.83 -15.71
N PHE A 540 -26.30 21.39 -16.00
CA PHE A 540 -25.44 22.05 -15.03
C PHE A 540 -25.07 23.47 -15.49
N TYR A 541 -25.14 24.44 -14.58
CA TYR A 541 -24.67 25.81 -14.77
C TYR A 541 -23.97 26.27 -13.49
N GLY A 542 -22.64 26.16 -13.48
CA GLY A 542 -21.86 26.32 -12.25
C GLY A 542 -22.39 25.41 -11.14
N LYS A 543 -22.86 25.99 -10.04
CA LYS A 543 -23.41 25.19 -8.93
C LYS A 543 -24.91 24.87 -9.02
N ILE A 544 -25.60 25.39 -10.03
CA ILE A 544 -27.06 25.27 -10.17
C ILE A 544 -27.35 24.14 -11.16
N ILE A 545 -28.34 23.31 -10.85
CA ILE A 545 -28.71 22.16 -11.67
C ILE A 545 -30.22 22.03 -11.90
N ARG A 546 -30.58 21.26 -12.93
CA ARG A 546 -31.92 20.72 -13.15
C ARG A 546 -31.86 19.26 -13.57
N VAL A 547 -32.82 18.46 -13.11
CA VAL A 547 -32.94 17.02 -13.42
C VAL A 547 -34.33 16.73 -13.97
N ARG A 548 -34.44 16.09 -15.13
CA ARG A 548 -35.71 15.71 -15.76
C ARG A 548 -35.85 14.21 -15.91
#